data_AF-A0BST9-F1
#
_entry.id   AF-A0BST9-F1
#
_cell.length_a   1.000
_cell.length_b   1.000
_cell.length_c   1.000
_cell.angle_alpha   90.00
_cell.angle_beta   90.00
_cell.angle_gamma   90.00
#
_symmetry.space_group_name_H-M   'P 1'
#
loop_
_entity.id
_entity.type
_entity.pdbx_description
1 polymer ?
#
loop_
_entity_poly.entity_id
_entity_poly.type
_entity_poly.pdbx_seq_one_letter_code
_entity_poly.pdbx_strand_id
1 'polypeptide(L)' 'MFATGSPLVPFGGFKNLRGPNGPRKFSISKDFNNEHFIKAHACFNRIDLPEYSSKDILREKLLKSLKESGSGFELS' A
#
# COMPACT_ATOMS: atom_id res chain seq x y z
N MET A 1 -8.06 4.25 1.42
CA MET A 1 -6.78 4.89 1.82
C MET A 1 -5.79 3.75 2.02
N PHE A 2 -4.74 3.63 1.20
CA PHE A 2 -4.03 2.34 1.06
C PHE A 2 -2.67 2.32 1.76
N ALA A 3 -1.65 2.94 1.16
CA ALA A 3 -0.26 2.75 1.62
C ALA A 3 0.29 3.82 2.55
N THR A 4 -0.35 4.99 2.64
CA THR A 4 0.17 6.16 3.39
C THR A 4 -0.71 6.58 4.56
N GLY A 5 -1.88 5.94 4.76
CA GLY A 5 -2.81 6.31 5.84
C GLY A 5 -3.32 7.76 5.77
N SER A 6 -3.11 8.47 4.66
CA SER A 6 -3.55 9.85 4.43
C SER A 6 -3.81 10.07 2.94
N PRO A 7 -4.92 10.71 2.53
CA PRO A 7 -5.13 11.13 1.14
C PRO A 7 -4.30 12.37 0.79
N LEU A 8 -3.72 13.05 1.79
CA LEU A 8 -2.98 14.29 1.61
C LEU A 8 -1.51 14.00 1.29
N VAL A 9 -1.01 14.67 0.25
CA VAL A 9 0.43 14.71 -0.04
C VAL A 9 1.11 15.65 0.97
N PRO A 10 2.21 15.24 1.62
CA PRO A 10 2.94 16.11 2.54
C PRO A 10 3.40 17.41 1.88
N PHE A 11 3.46 18.49 2.65
CA PHE A 11 4.05 19.74 2.19
C PHE A 11 5.50 19.49 1.75
N GLY A 12 5.84 19.92 0.52
CA GLY A 12 7.12 19.62 -0.12
C GLY A 12 7.23 18.23 -0.78
N GLY A 13 6.11 17.50 -0.91
CA GLY A 13 5.99 16.28 -1.72
C GLY A 13 6.35 14.97 -1.02
N PHE A 14 6.34 13.86 -1.77
CA PHE A 14 6.55 12.50 -1.25
C PHE A 14 7.92 12.27 -0.59
N LYS A 15 8.93 13.12 -0.86
CA LYS A 15 10.22 13.06 -0.16
C LYS A 15 10.09 13.29 1.36
N ASN A 16 9.02 13.97 1.76
CA ASN A 16 8.73 14.32 3.15
C ASN A 16 7.72 13.36 3.80
N LEU A 17 7.43 12.20 3.20
CA LEU A 17 6.64 11.18 3.85
C LEU A 17 7.26 10.79 5.21
N ARG A 18 6.41 10.60 6.21
CA ARG A 18 6.78 10.20 7.56
C ARG A 18 6.07 8.91 7.94
N GLY A 19 6.74 8.08 8.74
CA GLY A 19 6.15 6.98 9.47
C GLY A 19 6.26 7.22 10.98
N PRO A 20 5.86 6.24 11.82
CA PRO A 20 5.91 6.33 13.28
C PRO A 20 7.29 6.69 13.84
N ASN A 21 8.35 6.26 13.17
CA ASN A 21 9.74 6.43 13.62
C ASN A 21 10.52 7.47 12.80
N GLY A 22 9.83 8.46 12.20
CA GLY A 22 10.47 9.57 11.48
C GLY A 22 10.32 9.54 9.95
N PRO A 23 11.20 10.22 9.19
CA PRO A 23 11.13 10.29 7.73
C PRO A 23 11.18 8.90 7.10
N ARG A 24 10.20 8.61 6.24
CA ARG A 24 10.08 7.29 5.61
C ARG A 24 9.44 7.39 4.24
N LYS A 25 10.25 7.08 3.22
CA LYS A 25 9.80 7.05 1.83
C LYS A 25 8.79 5.95 1.58
N PHE A 26 8.00 6.13 0.53
CA PHE A 26 7.19 5.06 -0.01
C PHE A 26 8.09 3.92 -0.54
N SER A 27 7.70 2.67 -0.29
CA SER A 27 8.47 1.49 -0.70
C SER A 27 7.57 0.37 -1.20
N ILE A 28 8.07 -0.41 -2.15
CA ILE A 28 7.44 -1.63 -2.65
C ILE A 28 8.38 -2.78 -2.30
N SER A 29 7.88 -3.78 -1.60
CA SER A 29 8.60 -5.00 -1.27
C SER A 29 7.99 -6.16 -2.04
N LYS A 30 8.83 -7.06 -2.57
CA LYS A 30 8.35 -8.29 -3.19
C LYS A 30 7.85 -9.22 -2.08
N ASP A 31 6.61 -9.69 -2.20
CA ASP A 31 6.06 -10.75 -1.36
C ASP A 31 6.29 -12.09 -2.07
N PHE A 32 6.96 -13.01 -1.40
CA PHE A 32 7.22 -14.36 -1.92
C PHE A 32 6.10 -15.33 -1.55
N ASN A 33 5.13 -14.91 -0.74
CA ASN A 33 3.93 -15.68 -0.51
C ASN A 33 3.02 -15.58 -1.72
N ASN A 34 2.48 -16.71 -2.17
CA ASN A 34 1.47 -16.79 -3.24
C ASN A 34 0.09 -16.26 -2.83
N GLU A 35 0.04 -15.35 -1.85
CA GLU A 35 -1.21 -14.72 -1.46
C GLU A 35 -1.70 -13.81 -2.60
N HIS A 36 -2.99 -13.93 -2.94
CA HIS A 36 -3.54 -13.28 -4.13
C HIS A 36 -3.68 -11.76 -4.01
N PHE A 37 -3.46 -11.19 -2.82
CA PHE A 37 -3.78 -9.79 -2.51
C PHE A 37 -2.55 -8.96 -2.17
N ILE A 38 -2.59 -7.70 -2.60
CA ILE A 38 -1.58 -6.71 -2.27
C ILE A 38 -1.82 -6.21 -0.84
N LYS A 39 -0.81 -6.31 0.01
CA LYS A 39 -0.87 -5.84 1.40
C LYS A 39 -0.30 -4.44 1.51
N ALA A 40 -0.99 -3.55 2.21
CA ALA A 40 -0.51 -2.20 2.47
C ALA A 40 -0.26 -1.98 3.96
N HIS A 41 0.89 -1.39 4.26
CA HIS A 41 1.31 -1.05 5.61
C HIS A 41 1.40 0.46 5.73
N ALA A 42 0.26 1.09 6.05
CA ALA A 42 0.13 2.55 6.10
C ALA A 42 1.19 3.23 7.00
N CYS A 43 1.43 2.68 8.19
CA CYS A 43 2.47 3.16 9.10
C CYS A 43 3.88 3.15 8.49
N PHE A 44 4.13 2.25 7.54
CA PHE A 44 5.45 2.03 6.98
C PHE A 44 5.62 2.65 5.59
N ASN A 45 4.59 3.33 5.06
CA ASN A 45 4.52 3.78 3.67
C ASN A 45 4.89 2.65 2.70
N ARG A 46 4.48 1.41 2.97
CA ARG A 46 4.96 0.21 2.26
C ARG A 46 3.81 -0.58 1.66
N ILE A 47 4.03 -1.09 0.46
CA ILE A 47 3.18 -2.11 -0.16
C ILE A 47 3.99 -3.37 -0.37
N ASP A 48 3.44 -4.50 0.03
CA ASP A 48 3.98 -5.82 -0.27
C ASP A 48 3.25 -6.35 -1.52
N LEU A 49 4.01 -6.57 -2.59
CA LEU A 49 3.53 -6.91 -3.92
C LEU A 49 3.90 -8.37 -4.25
N PRO A 50 2.91 -9.26 -4.39
CA PRO A 50 3.15 -10.61 -4.89
C PRO A 50 3.68 -10.61 -6.33
N GLU A 51 4.34 -11.69 -6.72
CA GLU A 51 4.78 -11.88 -8.10
C GLU A 51 3.59 -12.27 -8.99
N TYR A 52 3.12 -11.31 -9.80
CA TYR A 52 2.07 -11.55 -10.78
C TYR A 52 2.66 -11.84 -12.15
N SER A 53 2.07 -12.81 -12.86
CA SER A 53 2.53 -13.24 -14.18
C SER A 53 2.32 -12.22 -15.30
N SER A 54 1.48 -11.20 -15.08
CA SER A 54 1.27 -10.11 -16.04
C SER A 54 0.91 -8.79 -15.36
N LYS A 55 1.12 -7.69 -16.11
CA LYS A 55 0.72 -6.33 -15.71
C LYS A 55 -0.79 -6.21 -15.53
N ASP A 56 -1.58 -6.92 -16.33
CA ASP A 56 -3.04 -6.91 -16.25
C ASP A 56 -3.54 -7.55 -14.96
N ILE A 57 -2.94 -8.67 -14.56
CA ILE A 57 -3.23 -9.33 -13.27
C ILE A 57 -2.84 -8.41 -12.12
N LEU A 58 -1.65 -7.80 -12.17
CA LEU A 58 -1.24 -6.80 -11.17
C LEU A 58 -2.27 -5.68 -11.03
N ARG A 59 -2.73 -5.13 -12.16
CA ARG A 59 -3.72 -4.04 -12.16
C ARG A 59 -5.05 -4.49 -11.55
N GLU A 60 -5.55 -5.67 -11.93
CA GLU A 60 -6.78 -6.24 -11.38
C GLU A 60 -6.66 -6.42 -9.86
N LYS A 61 -5.60 -7.08 -9.39
CA LYS A 61 -5.39 -7.34 -7.96
C LYS A 61 -5.19 -6.06 -7.17
N LEU A 62 -4.46 -5.09 -7.70
CA LEU A 62 -4.30 -3.78 -7.08
C LEU A 62 -5.64 -3.06 -6.92
N LEU A 63 -6.46 -3.02 -7.97
CA LEU A 63 -7.79 -2.40 -7.88
C LEU A 63 -8.69 -3.12 -6.89
N LYS A 64 -8.60 -4.46 -6.82
CA LYS A 64 -9.35 -5.26 -5.84
C LYS A 64 -8.91 -4.94 -4.41
N SER A 65 -7.61 -4.99 -4.13
CA SER A 65 -7.05 -4.64 -2.81
C SER A 65 -7.35 -3.20 -2.40
N LEU A 66 -7.35 -2.24 -3.34
CA LEU A 66 -7.72 -0.85 -3.07
C LEU A 66 -9.20 -0.70 -2.68
N LYS A 67 -10.10 -1.45 -3.32
CA LYS A 67 -11.53 -1.44 -3.01
C LYS A 67 -11.78 -2.05 -1.62
N GLU A 68 -11.19 -3.21 -1.34
CA GLU A 68 -11.35 -3.92 -0.06
C GLU A 68 -10.71 -3.15 1.12
N SER A 69 -9.58 -2.49 0.89
CA SER A 69 -8.95 -1.63 1.90
C SER A 69 -9.69 -0.30 2.09
N GLY A 70 -10.49 0.15 1.12
CA GLY A 70 -11.35 1.33 1.23
C GLY A 70 -12.54 1.16 2.17
N SER A 71 -12.95 -0.08 2.43
CA SER A 71 -14.06 -0.46 3.32
C SER A 71 -13.65 -0.74 4.78
N GLY A 72 -12.40 -0.52 5.17
CA GLY A 72 -11.88 -0.89 6.50
C GLY A 72 -11.92 0.23 7.54
N PHE A 73 -13.05 0.36 8.24
CA PHE A 73 -13.16 0.59 9.70
C PHE A 73 -14.62 0.31 10.13
N GLU A 74 -15.13 -0.91 9.90
CA GLU A 74 -16.18 -1.43 10.78
C GLU A 74 -15.46 -2.13 11.93
N LEU A 75 -15.52 -1.50 13.10
CA LEU A 75 -15.05 -2.07 14.37
C LEU A 75 -15.82 -3.36 14.65
N SER A 76 -15.09 -4.44 14.91
CA SER A 76 -15.51 -5.47 15.87
C SER A 76 -14.78 -5.22 17.17
#